data_AF-A0A966QC41-F1
#
_entry.id   AF-A0A966QC41-F1
#
_cell.length_a   1.000
_cell.length_b   1.000
_cell.length_c   1.000
_cell.angle_alpha   90.00
_cell.angle_beta   90.00
_cell.angle_gamma   90.00
#
_symmetry.space_group_name_H-M   'P 1'
#
loop_
_entity.id
_entity.type
_entity.pdbx_description
1 polymer ?
#
loop_
_entity_poly.entity_id
_entity_poly.type
_entity_poly.pdbx_seq_one_letter_code
_entity_poly.pdbx_strand_id
1 'polypeptide(L)'
;MLEKKCVWPGWSSEAEMVLERLDVARGWTAEEGWPEWNEEAKRLVLETQCENCLTWRQANERSALGAIQAWLGRERMQRLDGLVPEKIGMPGGKSLKIQYGKGRDPVVSGRIQELYGLNKTPRIGDGKVELTVEILGPNRRPLQVTRDLGSFWKETYPKLKPELARKYPKHEWR
;
A
#
# COMPACT_ATOMS: atom_id res chain seq x y z
N MET A 1 26.63 9.26 -17.86
CA MET A 1 25.69 8.24 -18.35
C MET A 1 26.05 6.87 -17.75
N LEU A 2 25.53 6.58 -16.56
CA LEU A 2 25.59 5.27 -15.88
C LEU A 2 24.19 4.93 -15.30
N GLU A 3 23.12 5.48 -15.90
CA GLU A 3 21.75 5.40 -15.36
C GLU A 3 21.00 4.12 -15.74
N LYS A 4 21.71 3.07 -16.20
CA LYS A 4 21.08 1.77 -16.47
C LYS A 4 21.90 0.63 -15.89
N LYS A 5 21.30 0.04 -14.85
CA LYS A 5 21.50 -1.33 -14.31
C LYS A 5 22.64 -1.52 -13.32
N CYS A 6 22.52 -0.92 -12.13
CA CYS A 6 22.84 -1.69 -10.94
C CYS A 6 21.51 -2.00 -10.24
N VAL A 7 21.08 -3.25 -10.29
CA VAL A 7 19.90 -3.70 -9.53
C VAL A 7 20.33 -3.75 -8.07
N TRP A 8 19.57 -3.09 -7.19
CA TRP A 8 19.83 -3.15 -5.76
C TRP A 8 19.76 -4.61 -5.30
N PRO A 9 20.80 -5.15 -4.62
CA PRO A 9 20.83 -6.56 -4.25
C PRO A 9 19.75 -6.88 -3.21
N GLY A 10 19.08 -8.03 -3.32
CA GLY A 10 18.10 -8.46 -2.30
C GLY A 10 16.89 -7.53 -2.16
N TRP A 11 16.54 -6.79 -3.22
CA TRP A 11 15.35 -5.95 -3.27
C TRP A 11 14.07 -6.78 -3.26
N SER A 12 13.05 -6.31 -2.57
CA SER A 12 11.74 -6.97 -2.50
C SER A 12 10.60 -5.98 -2.66
N SER A 13 9.39 -6.48 -2.92
CA SER A 13 8.19 -5.65 -3.03
C SER A 13 7.83 -4.93 -1.71
N GLU A 14 8.25 -5.51 -0.59
CA GLU A 14 8.09 -4.94 0.75
C GLU A 14 9.03 -3.76 0.96
N ALA A 15 10.27 -3.83 0.44
CA ALA A 15 11.20 -2.71 0.46
C ALA A 15 10.66 -1.52 -0.35
N GLU A 16 10.13 -1.79 -1.55
CA GLU A 16 9.48 -0.78 -2.38
C GLU A 16 8.28 -0.15 -1.65
N MET A 17 7.41 -0.96 -1.06
CA MET A 17 6.24 -0.49 -0.31
C MET A 17 6.62 0.41 0.89
N VAL A 18 7.68 0.09 1.64
CA VAL A 18 8.13 0.96 2.76
C VAL A 18 8.56 2.33 2.24
N LEU A 19 9.25 2.39 1.10
CA LEU A 19 9.71 3.65 0.52
C LEU A 19 8.55 4.46 -0.09
N GLU A 20 7.58 3.80 -0.75
CA GLU A 20 6.35 4.46 -1.21
C GLU A 20 5.59 5.08 -0.04
N ARG A 21 5.46 4.34 1.07
CA ARG A 21 4.81 4.84 2.30
C ARG A 21 5.57 6.02 2.89
N LEU A 22 6.90 5.97 2.90
CA LEU A 22 7.76 7.06 3.37
C LEU A 22 7.56 8.33 2.54
N ASP A 23 7.53 8.22 1.21
CA ASP A 23 7.28 9.36 0.32
C ASP A 23 5.88 9.97 0.57
N VAL A 24 4.87 9.13 0.82
CA VAL A 24 3.52 9.58 1.19
C VAL A 24 3.53 10.30 2.55
N ALA A 25 4.19 9.73 3.56
CA ALA A 25 4.32 10.34 4.89
C ALA A 25 4.99 11.72 4.80
N ARG A 26 6.06 11.84 4.00
CA ARG A 26 6.72 13.12 3.70
C ARG A 26 5.77 14.14 3.09
N GLY A 27 4.91 13.70 2.17
CA GLY A 27 3.90 14.56 1.53
C GLY A 27 2.80 15.03 2.48
N TRP A 28 2.36 14.19 3.42
CA TRP A 28 1.28 14.53 4.37
C TRP A 28 1.77 15.29 5.59
N THR A 29 3.01 15.04 6.02
CA THR A 29 3.60 15.53 7.27
C THR A 29 5.01 16.09 7.05
N ALA A 30 5.12 17.09 6.18
CA ALA A 30 6.42 17.69 5.83
C ALA A 30 7.17 18.25 7.06
N GLU A 31 6.46 18.65 8.10
CA GLU A 31 7.02 19.23 9.34
C GLU A 31 7.67 18.19 10.27
N GLU A 32 7.39 16.89 10.09
CA GLU A 32 7.88 15.82 10.99
C GLU A 32 9.32 15.36 10.71
N GLY A 33 9.98 15.91 9.69
CA GLY A 33 11.41 15.65 9.45
C GLY A 33 11.71 14.22 8.98
N TRP A 34 10.78 13.61 8.23
CA TRP A 34 10.98 12.31 7.59
C TRP A 34 12.21 12.31 6.66
N PRO A 35 13.09 11.30 6.75
CA PRO A 35 14.28 11.24 5.93
C PRO A 35 13.94 10.98 4.46
N GLU A 36 14.81 11.43 3.57
CA GLU A 36 14.66 11.26 2.13
C GLU A 36 15.44 10.04 1.61
N TRP A 37 14.85 9.30 0.68
CA TRP A 37 15.52 8.22 -0.06
C TRP A 37 16.44 8.77 -1.19
N ASN A 38 17.38 9.64 -0.82
CA ASN A 38 18.37 10.24 -1.73
C ASN A 38 19.61 9.35 -1.91
N GLU A 39 20.58 9.81 -2.71
CA GLU A 39 21.84 9.08 -2.97
C GLU A 39 22.67 8.83 -1.71
N GLU A 40 22.59 9.71 -0.71
CA GLU A 40 23.29 9.54 0.57
C GLU A 40 22.67 8.41 1.40
N ALA A 41 21.34 8.40 1.54
CA ALA A 41 20.60 7.32 2.18
C ALA A 41 20.85 5.98 1.47
N LYS A 42 20.79 5.97 0.13
CA LYS A 42 21.10 4.79 -0.68
C LYS A 42 22.51 4.26 -0.41
N ARG A 43 23.51 5.13 -0.32
CA ARG A 43 24.87 4.70 0.02
C ARG A 43 24.92 4.05 1.40
N LEU A 44 24.37 4.71 2.43
CA LEU A 44 24.39 4.23 3.80
C LEU A 44 23.70 2.88 3.96
N VAL A 45 22.52 2.72 3.34
CA VAL A 45 21.78 1.45 3.40
C VAL A 45 22.52 0.35 2.64
N LEU A 46 23.10 0.66 1.48
CA LEU A 46 23.86 -0.34 0.72
C LEU A 46 25.13 -0.77 1.47
N GLU A 47 25.85 0.15 2.11
CA GLU A 47 27.01 -0.14 2.96
C GLU A 47 26.61 -1.05 4.12
N THR A 48 25.51 -0.72 4.81
CA THR A 48 24.98 -1.53 5.92
C THR A 48 24.57 -2.92 5.45
N GLN A 49 23.86 -3.01 4.32
CA GLN A 49 23.43 -4.30 3.78
C GLN A 49 24.62 -5.17 3.36
N CYS A 50 25.63 -4.56 2.73
CA CYS A 50 26.79 -5.26 2.18
C CYS A 50 27.93 -5.44 3.20
N GLU A 51 27.73 -5.10 4.48
CA GLU A 51 28.77 -5.20 5.50
C GLU A 51 29.31 -6.65 5.58
N ASN A 52 30.62 -6.86 5.38
CA ASN A 52 31.24 -8.18 5.30
C ASN A 52 30.79 -9.08 4.13
N CYS A 53 30.14 -8.54 3.10
CA CYS A 53 29.91 -9.26 1.85
C CYS A 53 31.17 -9.21 0.98
N LEU A 54 31.66 -10.38 0.57
CA LEU A 54 32.80 -10.52 -0.35
C LEU A 54 32.34 -10.83 -1.78
N THR A 55 31.06 -11.17 -1.97
CA THR A 55 30.49 -11.54 -3.26
C THR A 55 29.11 -10.92 -3.46
N TRP A 56 28.72 -10.72 -4.72
CA TRP A 56 27.37 -10.27 -5.07
C TRP A 56 26.28 -11.20 -4.54
N ARG A 57 26.51 -12.53 -4.59
CA ARG A 57 25.56 -13.53 -4.10
C ARG A 57 25.22 -13.30 -2.63
N GLN A 58 26.22 -13.07 -1.78
CA GLN A 58 26.03 -12.78 -0.36
C GLN A 58 25.23 -11.49 -0.15
N ALA A 59 25.51 -10.44 -0.93
CA ALA A 59 24.75 -9.20 -0.85
C ALA A 59 23.28 -9.40 -1.27
N ASN A 60 23.03 -10.23 -2.29
CA ASN A 60 21.68 -10.50 -2.81
C ASN A 60 20.86 -11.45 -1.92
N GLU A 61 21.51 -12.31 -1.14
CA GLU A 61 20.85 -13.15 -0.12
C GLU A 61 20.43 -12.34 1.11
N ARG A 62 21.02 -11.16 1.33
CA ARG A 62 20.62 -10.24 2.40
C ARG A 62 19.45 -9.38 1.97
N SER A 63 18.50 -9.20 2.88
CA SER A 63 17.30 -8.43 2.60
C SER A 63 17.58 -6.92 2.62
N ALA A 64 17.28 -6.24 1.50
CA ALA A 64 17.30 -4.78 1.45
C ALA A 64 16.29 -4.16 2.43
N LEU A 65 15.14 -4.80 2.64
CA LEU A 65 14.12 -4.35 3.58
C LEU A 65 14.68 -4.17 4.99
N GLY A 66 15.46 -5.15 5.48
CA GLY A 66 16.03 -5.09 6.82
C GLY A 66 16.98 -3.91 6.99
N ALA A 67 17.79 -3.61 5.98
CA ALA A 67 18.70 -2.46 5.99
C ALA A 67 17.93 -1.12 5.91
N ILE A 68 16.86 -1.05 5.11
CA ILE A 68 15.98 0.14 5.04
C ILE A 68 15.28 0.38 6.38
N GLN A 69 14.77 -0.68 7.02
CA GLN A 69 14.14 -0.59 8.34
C GLN A 69 15.14 -0.15 9.43
N ALA A 70 16.38 -0.63 9.36
CA ALA A 70 17.45 -0.22 10.26
C ALA A 70 17.79 1.27 10.09
N TRP A 71 17.86 1.75 8.84
CA TRP A 71 18.10 3.16 8.52
C TRP A 71 16.97 4.09 8.98
N LEU A 72 15.72 3.69 8.77
CA LEU A 72 14.56 4.46 9.27
C LEU A 72 14.53 4.48 10.80
N GLY A 73 14.88 3.36 11.42
CA GLY A 73 14.81 3.16 12.86
C GLY A 73 13.41 2.77 13.33
N ARG A 74 13.34 2.15 14.51
CA ARG A 74 12.09 1.56 15.04
C ARG A 74 10.99 2.59 15.26
N GLU A 75 11.34 3.76 15.79
CA GLU A 75 10.36 4.81 16.09
C GLU A 75 9.68 5.33 14.82
N ARG A 76 10.46 5.63 13.76
CA ARG A 76 9.92 6.07 12.48
C ARG A 76 9.09 4.98 11.81
N MET A 77 9.52 3.72 11.89
CA MET A 77 8.72 2.60 11.38
C MET A 77 7.35 2.51 12.08
N GLN A 78 7.31 2.63 13.41
CA GLN A 78 6.04 2.60 14.15
C GLN A 78 5.12 3.77 13.79
N ARG A 79 5.67 4.98 13.66
CA ARG A 79 4.93 6.15 13.18
C ARG A 79 4.40 5.93 11.76
N LEU A 80 5.21 5.36 10.88
CA LEU A 80 4.84 5.06 9.50
C LEU A 80 3.70 4.04 9.44
N ASP A 81 3.71 3.03 10.31
CA ASP A 81 2.65 2.02 10.42
C ASP A 81 1.32 2.60 10.90
N GLY A 82 1.33 3.61 11.76
CA GLY A 82 0.13 4.33 12.18
C GLY A 82 -0.39 5.30 11.12
N LEU A 83 0.50 6.14 10.58
CA LEU A 83 0.13 7.23 9.68
C LEU A 83 -0.23 6.73 8.27
N VAL A 84 0.58 5.81 7.74
CA VAL A 84 0.51 5.32 6.37
C VAL A 84 0.50 3.78 6.40
N PRO A 85 -0.59 3.14 6.88
CA PRO A 85 -0.63 1.69 7.11
C PRO A 85 -0.53 0.89 5.80
N GLU A 86 0.02 -0.32 5.82
CA GLU A 86 0.07 -1.17 4.61
C GLU A 86 -1.28 -1.75 4.22
N LYS A 87 -2.15 -1.94 5.21
CA LYS A 87 -3.44 -2.61 5.08
C LYS A 87 -4.47 -1.96 5.96
N ILE A 88 -5.72 -1.98 5.52
CA ILE A 88 -6.86 -1.68 6.38
C ILE A 88 -7.46 -2.96 6.96
N GLY A 89 -7.90 -2.91 8.21
CA GLY A 89 -8.74 -3.95 8.80
C GLY A 89 -10.15 -3.89 8.25
N MET A 90 -10.75 -5.05 7.99
CA MET A 90 -12.12 -5.20 7.50
C MET A 90 -13.02 -5.80 8.58
N PRO A 91 -14.34 -5.48 8.56
CA PRO A 91 -15.33 -6.21 9.33
C PRO A 91 -15.25 -7.71 9.00
N GLY A 92 -15.00 -8.55 10.02
CA GLY A 92 -14.78 -9.99 9.84
C GLY A 92 -13.31 -10.44 9.85
N GLY A 93 -12.38 -9.57 10.25
CA GLY A 93 -10.99 -9.93 10.56
C GLY A 93 -10.07 -10.09 9.35
N LYS A 94 -10.58 -9.87 8.14
CA LYS A 94 -9.76 -9.78 6.93
C LYS A 94 -9.06 -8.43 6.86
N SER A 95 -8.08 -8.31 5.97
CA SER A 95 -7.39 -7.06 5.69
C SER A 95 -7.25 -6.84 4.19
N LEU A 96 -7.36 -5.59 3.73
CA LEU A 96 -7.11 -5.22 2.34
C LEU A 96 -5.84 -4.39 2.23
N LYS A 97 -4.99 -4.70 1.25
CA LYS A 97 -3.75 -3.96 1.00
C LYS A 97 -4.07 -2.59 0.40
N ILE A 98 -3.40 -1.56 0.91
CA ILE A 98 -3.46 -0.21 0.38
C ILE A 98 -2.37 -0.07 -0.67
N GLN A 99 -2.74 0.43 -1.84
CA GLN A 99 -1.83 0.80 -2.91
C GLN A 99 -1.55 2.29 -2.78
N TYR A 100 -0.30 2.58 -2.46
CA TYR A 100 0.22 3.93 -2.48
C TYR A 100 0.81 4.22 -3.86
N GLY A 101 0.87 5.48 -4.23
CA GLY A 101 1.60 5.87 -5.42
C GLY A 101 1.94 7.35 -5.37
N LYS A 102 3.02 7.71 -6.05
CA LYS A 102 3.54 9.07 -6.03
C LYS A 102 2.50 10.06 -6.57
N GLY A 103 2.07 11.00 -5.73
CA GLY A 103 1.14 12.07 -6.10
C GLY A 103 -0.28 11.61 -6.43
N ARG A 104 -0.67 10.37 -6.10
CA ARG A 104 -2.04 9.88 -6.24
C ARG A 104 -2.63 9.53 -4.88
N ASP A 105 -3.96 9.61 -4.81
CA ASP A 105 -4.67 9.20 -3.60
C ASP A 105 -4.48 7.70 -3.33
N PRO A 106 -4.37 7.30 -2.05
CA PRO A 106 -4.22 5.91 -1.68
C PRO A 106 -5.47 5.12 -2.07
N VAL A 107 -5.25 3.97 -2.71
CA VAL A 107 -6.33 3.12 -3.25
C VAL A 107 -6.38 1.81 -2.49
N VAL A 108 -7.57 1.37 -2.11
CA VAL A 108 -7.82 0.01 -1.64
C VAL A 108 -8.69 -0.73 -2.64
N SER A 109 -8.19 -1.88 -3.10
CA SER A 109 -8.91 -2.72 -4.07
C SER A 109 -9.47 -3.95 -3.35
N GLY A 110 -10.75 -4.23 -3.53
CA GLY A 110 -11.40 -5.38 -2.93
C GLY A 110 -12.55 -5.89 -3.80
N ARG A 111 -12.79 -7.21 -3.78
CA ARG A 111 -14.00 -7.74 -4.41
C ARG A 111 -15.21 -7.21 -3.66
N ILE A 112 -16.30 -6.97 -4.39
CA ILE A 112 -17.53 -6.44 -3.79
C ILE A 112 -18.02 -7.27 -2.59
N GLN A 113 -17.82 -8.60 -2.60
CA GLN A 113 -18.17 -9.46 -1.46
C GLN A 113 -17.26 -9.27 -0.25
N GLU A 114 -16.00 -8.90 -0.45
CA GLU A 114 -15.04 -8.62 0.62
C GLU A 114 -15.30 -7.27 1.29
N LEU A 115 -15.99 -6.38 0.59
CA LEU A 115 -16.37 -5.05 1.08
C LEU A 115 -17.70 -5.06 1.86
N TYR A 116 -18.43 -6.17 1.89
CA TYR A 116 -19.66 -6.27 2.67
C TYR A 116 -19.40 -5.99 4.16
N GLY A 117 -20.24 -5.14 4.76
CA GLY A 117 -20.10 -4.66 6.13
C GLY A 117 -19.25 -3.39 6.27
N LEU A 118 -18.44 -3.04 5.26
CA LEU A 118 -17.74 -1.76 5.21
C LEU A 118 -18.68 -0.67 4.67
N ASN A 119 -19.43 -0.04 5.57
CA ASN A 119 -20.47 0.93 5.20
C ASN A 119 -19.96 2.35 4.97
N LYS A 120 -18.76 2.67 5.45
CA LYS A 120 -18.13 3.98 5.33
C LYS A 120 -16.75 3.82 4.71
N THR A 121 -16.32 4.83 3.96
CA THR A 121 -14.97 4.87 3.41
C THR A 121 -13.96 4.94 4.56
N PRO A 122 -12.97 4.03 4.61
CA PRO A 122 -11.91 4.10 5.60
C PRO A 122 -11.07 5.37 5.42
N ARG A 123 -10.57 5.88 6.56
CA ARG A 123 -9.67 7.02 6.59
C ARG A 123 -8.35 6.62 7.26
N ILE A 124 -7.25 7.15 6.74
CA ILE A 124 -5.89 6.97 7.25
C ILE A 124 -5.23 8.35 7.44
N GLY A 125 -3.95 8.39 7.83
CA GLY A 125 -3.25 9.66 8.09
C GLY A 125 -3.92 10.44 9.21
N ASP A 126 -4.20 9.78 10.34
CA ASP A 126 -4.96 10.34 11.49
C ASP A 126 -6.36 10.84 11.11
N GLY A 127 -7.01 10.15 10.17
CA GLY A 127 -8.38 10.46 9.74
C GLY A 127 -8.48 11.58 8.70
N LYS A 128 -7.35 12.18 8.30
CA LYS A 128 -7.31 13.28 7.34
C LYS A 128 -7.43 12.81 5.89
N VAL A 129 -7.00 11.60 5.59
CA VAL A 129 -6.93 11.08 4.22
C VAL A 129 -7.99 10.01 4.01
N GLU A 130 -8.94 10.29 3.11
CA GLU A 130 -9.98 9.34 2.72
C GLU A 130 -9.48 8.42 1.60
N LEU A 131 -9.64 7.11 1.79
CA LEU A 131 -9.19 6.14 0.79
C LEU A 131 -10.09 6.16 -0.45
N THR A 132 -9.47 5.99 -1.61
CA THR A 132 -10.22 5.62 -2.81
C THR A 132 -10.47 4.12 -2.79
N VAL A 133 -11.71 3.68 -2.94
CA VAL A 133 -12.09 2.27 -2.97
C VAL A 133 -12.32 1.84 -4.41
N GLU A 134 -11.48 0.92 -4.89
CA GLU A 134 -11.68 0.22 -6.15
C GLU A 134 -12.47 -1.07 -5.88
N ILE A 135 -13.70 -1.08 -6.35
CA ILE A 135 -14.65 -2.16 -6.16
C ILE A 135 -14.54 -3.11 -7.34
N LEU A 136 -14.10 -4.33 -7.06
CA LEU A 136 -13.85 -5.36 -8.06
C LEU A 136 -15.02 -6.35 -8.14
N GLY A 137 -15.29 -6.85 -9.34
CA GLY A 137 -16.22 -7.96 -9.54
C GLY A 137 -15.61 -9.29 -9.10
N PRO A 138 -16.40 -10.38 -9.12
CA PRO A 138 -15.91 -11.72 -8.78
C PRO A 138 -14.67 -12.16 -9.59
N ASN A 139 -14.57 -11.69 -10.84
CA ASN A 139 -13.46 -11.93 -11.75
C ASN A 139 -12.27 -10.95 -11.59
N ARG A 140 -12.25 -10.15 -10.52
CA ARG A 140 -11.24 -9.11 -10.23
C ARG A 140 -11.15 -7.99 -11.27
N ARG A 141 -12.14 -7.81 -12.13
CA ARG A 141 -12.21 -6.64 -13.00
C ARG A 141 -12.83 -5.45 -12.24
N PRO A 142 -12.34 -4.22 -12.45
CA PRO A 142 -12.96 -3.03 -11.86
C PRO A 142 -14.42 -2.90 -12.27
N LEU A 143 -15.30 -2.72 -11.29
CA LEU A 143 -16.72 -2.39 -11.50
C LEU A 143 -16.99 -0.91 -11.25
N GLN A 144 -16.39 -0.36 -10.19
CA GLN A 144 -16.54 1.03 -9.80
C GLN A 144 -15.30 1.47 -9.02
N VAL A 145 -14.94 2.75 -9.14
CA VAL A 145 -13.98 3.42 -8.26
C VAL A 145 -14.72 4.55 -7.55
N THR A 146 -14.64 4.62 -6.23
CA THR A 146 -15.37 5.64 -5.44
C THR A 146 -14.55 6.12 -4.24
N ARG A 147 -14.75 7.37 -3.83
CA ARG A 147 -14.29 7.90 -2.52
C ARG A 147 -15.41 7.91 -1.49
N ASP A 148 -16.65 7.69 -1.93
CA ASP A 148 -17.81 7.56 -1.05
C ASP A 148 -18.40 6.16 -1.21
N LEU A 149 -17.94 5.27 -0.34
CA LEU A 149 -18.43 3.90 -0.27
C LEU A 149 -19.86 3.84 0.27
N GLY A 150 -20.27 4.82 1.09
CA GLY A 150 -21.63 4.89 1.63
C GLY A 150 -22.66 5.16 0.54
N SER A 151 -22.39 6.14 -0.33
CA SER A 151 -23.24 6.44 -1.50
C SER A 151 -23.23 5.30 -2.52
N PHE A 152 -22.08 4.63 -2.71
CA PHE A 152 -22.04 3.42 -3.54
C PHE A 152 -23.04 2.36 -3.08
N TRP A 153 -23.07 2.03 -1.78
CA TRP A 153 -23.99 1.01 -1.26
C TRP A 153 -25.46 1.43 -1.36
N LYS A 154 -25.77 2.71 -1.14
CA LYS A 154 -27.16 3.22 -1.14
C LYS A 154 -27.73 3.41 -2.54
N GLU A 155 -26.93 3.88 -3.50
CA GLU A 155 -27.45 4.38 -4.78
C GLU A 155 -26.98 3.57 -5.99
N THR A 156 -25.72 3.12 -5.99
CA THR A 156 -25.09 2.48 -7.15
C THR A 156 -25.24 0.96 -7.11
N TYR A 157 -24.95 0.34 -5.97
CA TYR A 157 -24.99 -1.12 -5.81
C TYR A 157 -26.37 -1.74 -6.09
N PRO A 158 -27.51 -1.18 -5.65
CA PRO A 158 -28.82 -1.73 -5.95
C PRO A 158 -29.12 -1.81 -7.45
N LYS A 159 -28.55 -0.88 -8.25
CA LYS A 159 -28.69 -0.85 -9.71
C LYS A 159 -27.76 -1.86 -10.39
N LEU A 160 -26.56 -2.10 -9.84
CA LEU A 160 -25.59 -3.07 -10.36
C LEU A 160 -25.93 -4.52 -9.98
N LYS A 161 -26.53 -4.73 -8.82
CA LYS A 161 -26.80 -6.06 -8.24
C LYS A 161 -27.55 -7.01 -9.19
N PRO A 162 -28.63 -6.62 -9.89
CA PRO A 162 -29.36 -7.53 -10.79
C PRO A 162 -28.51 -8.01 -11.97
N GLU A 163 -27.73 -7.11 -12.58
CA GLU A 163 -26.84 -7.46 -13.69
C GLU A 163 -25.73 -8.41 -13.22
N LEU A 164 -25.12 -8.11 -12.08
CA LEU A 164 -24.08 -8.93 -11.48
C LEU A 164 -24.59 -10.31 -11.06
N ALA A 165 -25.79 -10.39 -10.49
CA ALA A 165 -26.43 -11.65 -10.13
C ALA A 165 -26.74 -12.51 -11.36
N ARG A 166 -27.18 -11.90 -12.46
CA ARG A 166 -27.39 -12.61 -13.74
C ARG A 166 -26.08 -13.13 -14.33
N LYS A 167 -25.01 -12.33 -14.29
CA LYS A 167 -23.70 -12.69 -14.85
C LYS A 167 -22.94 -13.70 -13.99
N TYR A 168 -23.14 -13.65 -12.68
CA TYR A 168 -22.44 -14.46 -11.68
C TYR A 168 -23.42 -15.11 -10.69
N PRO A 169 -24.24 -16.09 -11.14
CA PRO A 169 -25.33 -16.65 -10.35
C PRO A 169 -24.87 -17.51 -9.15
N LYS A 170 -23.62 -17.97 -9.16
CA LYS A 170 -23.04 -18.79 -8.07
C LYS A 170 -22.52 -17.97 -6.88
N HIS A 171 -22.57 -16.64 -6.96
CA HIS A 171 -22.04 -15.75 -5.92
C HIS A 171 -23.16 -15.18 -5.04
N GLU A 172 -22.82 -14.89 -3.78
CA GLU A 172 -23.75 -14.27 -2.83
C GLU A 172 -23.84 -12.75 -3.07
N TRP A 173 -25.08 -12.28 -3.26
CA TRP A 173 -25.42 -10.87 -3.50
C TRP A 173 -26.38 -10.39 -2.40
N ARG A 174 -25.84 -9.73 -1.36
CA ARG A 174 -26.62 -9.19 -0.24
C ARG A 174 -27.35 -7.92 -0.61
#